data_AF-A0A564WG14-F1
#
_entry.id   AF-A0A564WG14-F1
#
_cell.length_a   1.000
_cell.length_b   1.000
_cell.length_c   1.000
_cell.angle_alpha   90.00
_cell.angle_beta   90.00
_cell.angle_gamma   90.00
#
_symmetry.space_group_name_H-M   'P 1'
#
loop_
_entity.id
_entity.type
_entity.pdbx_description
1 polymer ?
#
loop_
_entity_poly.entity_id
_entity_poly.type
_entity_poly.pdbx_seq_one_letter_code
_entity_poly.pdbx_strand_id
1 'polypeptide(L)'
;MPAEESSGTGWLRRLKRLPRPFYWVVGGGIGAAGALTARIVADAAPEGMRIPIWLTGGALIFVGLAVVSFGTRAWLGDDQPPTP
;
A
#
# COMPACT_ATOMS: atom_id res chain seq x y z
N MET A 1 -2.29 0.92 -37.71
CA MET A 1 -2.84 0.27 -36.50
C MET A 1 -2.17 0.87 -35.27
N PRO A 2 -2.89 1.56 -34.37
CA PRO A 2 -2.42 1.79 -33.01
C PRO A 2 -3.41 1.17 -32.02
N ALA A 3 -3.08 -0.01 -31.53
CA ALA A 3 -3.74 -0.64 -30.41
C ALA A 3 -2.65 -0.96 -29.39
N GLU A 4 -2.41 -0.08 -28.41
CA GLU A 4 -1.71 -0.47 -27.17
C GLU A 4 -1.69 0.58 -26.03
N GLU A 5 -2.11 1.84 -26.21
CA GLU A 5 -1.98 2.86 -25.13
C GLU A 5 -3.14 2.95 -24.13
N SER A 6 -4.25 2.23 -24.32
CA SER A 6 -5.50 2.50 -23.55
C SER A 6 -5.64 1.74 -22.23
N SER A 7 -4.87 0.68 -21.98
CA SER A 7 -5.10 -0.19 -20.81
C SER A 7 -4.49 0.34 -19.49
N GLY A 8 -3.31 0.97 -19.55
CA GLY A 8 -2.58 1.39 -18.34
C GLY A 8 -3.17 2.61 -17.63
N THR A 9 -3.59 3.61 -18.39
CA THR A 9 -4.14 4.87 -17.87
C THR A 9 -5.57 4.72 -17.32
N GLY A 10 -6.38 3.82 -17.89
CA GLY A 10 -7.73 3.53 -17.40
C GLY A 10 -7.74 2.86 -16.02
N TRP A 11 -6.78 1.96 -15.77
CA TRP A 11 -6.64 1.28 -14.47
C TRP A 11 -6.21 2.23 -13.35
N LEU A 12 -5.23 3.11 -13.63
CA LEU A 12 -4.82 4.16 -12.69
C LEU A 12 -5.95 5.14 -12.34
N ARG A 13 -6.79 5.47 -13.33
CA ARG A 13 -7.96 6.34 -13.13
C ARG A 13 -9.08 5.64 -12.34
N ARG A 14 -9.22 4.31 -12.48
CA ARG A 14 -10.12 3.48 -11.66
C ARG A 14 -9.66 3.36 -10.21
N LEU A 15 -8.36 3.16 -10.00
CA LEU A 15 -7.78 3.15 -8.65
C LEU A 15 -8.11 4.47 -7.95
N LYS A 16 -7.82 5.62 -8.57
CA LYS A 16 -8.14 6.96 -8.03
C LYS A 16 -9.60 7.19 -7.63
N ARG A 17 -10.55 6.35 -8.06
CA ARG A 17 -11.98 6.45 -7.72
C ARG A 17 -12.42 5.52 -6.59
N LEU A 18 -11.52 4.72 -6.02
CA LEU A 18 -11.89 3.80 -4.96
C LEU A 18 -12.20 4.57 -3.66
N PRO A 19 -13.23 4.14 -2.91
CA PRO A 19 -13.63 4.80 -1.69
C PRO A 19 -12.49 4.73 -0.66
N ARG A 20 -12.20 5.84 0.02
CA ARG A 20 -11.21 5.97 1.09
C ARG A 20 -11.02 4.74 2.01
N PRO A 21 -12.09 4.15 2.59
CA PRO A 21 -11.94 2.98 3.46
C PRO A 21 -11.28 1.79 2.77
N PHE A 22 -11.38 1.68 1.44
CA PHE A 22 -10.69 0.64 0.67
C PHE A 22 -9.17 0.76 0.82
N TYR A 23 -8.60 1.96 0.68
CA TYR A 23 -7.16 2.18 0.84
C TYR A 23 -6.67 1.91 2.26
N TRP A 24 -7.50 2.24 3.26
CA TRP A 24 -7.18 1.96 4.66
C TRP A 24 -7.23 0.47 4.97
N VAL A 25 -8.26 -0.23 4.50
CA VAL A 25 -8.39 -1.68 4.70
C VAL A 25 -7.29 -2.43 3.97
N VAL A 26 -6.97 -2.04 2.72
CA VAL A 26 -5.89 -2.67 1.96
C VAL A 26 -4.54 -2.36 2.57
N GLY A 27 -4.24 -1.09 2.88
CA GLY A 27 -2.95 -0.70 3.45
C GLY A 27 -2.74 -1.27 4.86
N GLY A 28 -3.75 -1.20 5.72
CA GLY A 28 -3.74 -1.84 7.04
C GLY A 28 -3.64 -3.36 6.96
N GLY A 29 -4.35 -3.98 6.01
CA GLY A 29 -4.30 -5.41 5.75
C GLY A 29 -2.91 -5.88 5.29
N ILE A 30 -2.27 -5.16 4.38
CA ILE A 30 -0.90 -5.44 3.92
C ILE A 30 0.08 -5.34 5.10
N GLY A 31 -0.03 -4.30 5.92
CA GLY A 31 0.85 -4.13 7.09
C GLY A 31 0.66 -5.23 8.13
N ALA A 32 -0.59 -5.55 8.49
CA ALA A 32 -0.91 -6.58 9.46
C ALA A 32 -0.52 -7.99 8.97
N ALA A 33 -0.82 -8.31 7.71
CA ALA A 33 -0.43 -9.58 7.10
C ALA A 33 1.09 -9.72 6.98
N GLY A 34 1.79 -8.64 6.62
CA GLY A 34 3.26 -8.60 6.56
C GLY A 34 3.90 -8.85 7.92
N ALA A 35 3.39 -8.19 8.97
CA ALA A 35 3.86 -8.39 10.35
C ALA A 35 3.59 -9.81 10.85
N LEU A 36 2.37 -10.33 10.64
CA LEU A 36 1.98 -11.67 11.07
C LEU A 36 2.80 -12.75 10.34
N THR A 37 2.97 -12.61 9.03
CA THR A 37 3.76 -13.54 8.22
C THR A 37 5.23 -13.50 8.64
N ALA A 38 5.82 -12.32 8.82
CA ALA A 38 7.19 -12.18 9.29
C ALA A 38 7.37 -12.82 10.68
N ARG A 39 6.39 -12.68 11.57
CA ARG A 39 6.41 -13.32 12.90
C ARG A 39 6.43 -14.84 12.80
N ILE A 40 5.50 -15.43 12.03
CA ILE A 40 5.39 -16.88 11.85
C ILE A 40 6.67 -17.45 11.22
N VAL A 41 7.18 -16.79 10.17
CA VAL A 41 8.38 -17.23 9.46
C VAL A 41 9.63 -17.06 10.32
N ALA A 42 9.76 -15.98 11.09
CA ALA A 42 10.89 -15.77 11.98
C ALA A 42 10.95 -16.77 13.14
N ASP A 43 9.79 -17.18 13.68
CA ASP A 43 9.71 -18.19 14.73
C ASP A 43 10.12 -19.58 14.23
N ALA A 44 9.82 -19.90 12.97
CA ALA A 44 10.24 -21.15 12.33
C ALA A 44 11.68 -21.12 11.77
N ALA A 45 12.29 -19.94 11.66
CA ALA A 45 13.59 -19.77 11.01
C ALA A 45 14.79 -19.85 11.97
N PRO A 46 15.95 -20.33 11.46
CA PRO A 46 17.22 -20.26 12.16
C PRO A 46 17.57 -18.81 12.54
N GLU A 47 18.29 -18.63 13.64
CA GLU A 47 18.63 -17.31 14.21
C GLU A 47 19.27 -16.34 13.20
N GLY A 48 20.14 -16.85 12.32
CA GLY A 48 20.79 -16.06 11.27
C GLY A 48 19.85 -15.51 10.19
N MET A 49 18.66 -16.09 10.02
CA MET A 49 17.66 -15.64 9.05
C MET A 49 16.58 -14.73 9.65
N ARG A 50 16.51 -14.61 10.98
CA ARG A 50 15.47 -13.80 11.65
C ARG A 50 15.56 -12.33 11.28
N ILE A 51 16.77 -11.76 11.25
CA ILE A 51 17.00 -10.36 10.89
C ILE A 51 16.48 -10.03 9.49
N PRO A 52 16.84 -10.74 8.40
CA PRO A 52 16.31 -10.45 7.07
C PRO A 52 14.80 -10.68 6.96
N ILE A 53 14.23 -11.64 7.70
CA ILE A 53 12.76 -11.84 7.75
C ILE A 53 12.06 -10.63 8.39
N TRP A 54 12.58 -10.13 9.52
CA TRP A 54 12.04 -8.94 10.18
C TRP A 54 12.18 -7.69 9.30
N LEU A 55 13.29 -7.53 8.57
CA LEU A 55 13.46 -6.43 7.62
C LEU A 55 12.43 -6.50 6.48
N THR A 56 12.15 -7.70 5.98
CA THR A 56 11.15 -7.92 4.93
C THR A 56 9.73 -7.62 5.45
N GLY A 57 9.41 -8.09 6.66
CA GLY A 57 8.16 -7.74 7.35
C GLY A 57 8.00 -6.24 7.55
N GLY A 58 9.07 -5.56 7.99
CA GLY A 58 9.11 -4.11 8.13
C GLY A 58 8.86 -3.39 6.80
N ALA A 59 9.50 -3.82 5.71
CA ALA A 59 9.26 -3.26 4.39
C ALA A 59 7.78 -3.37 3.96
N LEU A 60 7.13 -4.50 4.24
CA LEU A 60 5.70 -4.68 3.96
C LEU A 60 4.81 -3.75 4.80
N ILE A 61 5.17 -3.48 6.05
CA ILE A 61 4.49 -2.48 6.88
C ILE A 61 4.61 -1.08 6.25
N PHE A 62 5.80 -0.71 5.78
CA PHE A 62 6.00 0.57 5.08
C PHE A 62 5.20 0.66 3.78
N VAL A 63 5.11 -0.42 3.00
CA VAL A 63 4.24 -0.47 1.82
C VAL A 63 2.78 -0.30 2.22
N GLY A 64 2.32 -0.98 3.27
CA GLY A 64 0.97 -0.82 3.81
C GLY A 64 0.67 0.64 4.21
N LEU A 65 1.60 1.28 4.93
CA LEU A 65 1.50 2.69 5.31
C LEU A 65 1.48 3.63 4.10
N ALA A 66 2.29 3.36 3.07
CA ALA A 66 2.25 4.12 1.82
C ALA A 66 0.87 4.03 1.16
N VAL A 67 0.25 2.85 1.15
CA VAL A 67 -1.11 2.66 0.62
C VAL A 67 -2.16 3.41 1.46
N VAL A 68 -2.08 3.35 2.79
CA VAL A 68 -2.94 4.15 3.68
C VAL A 68 -2.76 5.65 3.40
N SER A 69 -1.52 6.09 3.16
CA SER A 69 -1.18 7.49 2.90
C SER A 69 -1.88 8.07 1.66
N PHE A 70 -2.16 7.24 0.65
CA PHE A 70 -2.97 7.67 -0.50
C PHE A 70 -4.42 7.96 -0.11
N GLY A 71 -4.99 7.16 0.81
CA GLY A 71 -6.31 7.40 1.37
C GLY A 71 -6.39 8.70 2.20
N THR A 72 -5.31 9.06 2.90
CA THR A 72 -5.21 10.33 3.66
C THR A 72 -4.85 11.53 2.79
N ARG A 73 -4.03 11.40 1.74
CA ARG A 73 -3.78 12.51 0.78
C ARG A 73 -5.03 12.87 -0.01
N ALA A 74 -5.89 11.90 -0.32
CA ALA A 74 -7.23 12.16 -0.84
C ALA A 74 -8.15 12.92 0.16
N TRP A 75 -7.68 13.22 1.37
CA TRP A 75 -8.34 14.08 2.36
C TRP A 75 -7.74 15.48 2.47
N LEU A 76 -6.51 15.71 1.97
CA LEU A 76 -5.78 16.96 2.16
C LEU A 76 -5.62 17.83 0.91
N GLY A 77 -6.03 17.40 -0.28
CA GLY A 77 -5.45 17.98 -1.50
C GLY A 77 -6.29 18.10 -2.77
N ASP A 78 -7.61 18.26 -2.72
CA ASP A 78 -8.39 18.66 -3.92
C ASP A 78 -9.56 19.65 -3.64
N ASP A 79 -9.81 20.07 -2.39
CA ASP A 79 -11.01 20.89 -2.06
C ASP A 79 -10.73 22.39 -1.81
N GLN A 80 -9.51 22.88 -2.00
CA GLN A 80 -9.23 24.32 -1.89
C GLN A 80 -8.87 24.91 -3.26
N PRO A 81 -9.84 25.46 -4.01
CA PRO A 81 -9.51 26.28 -5.17
C PRO A 81 -8.66 27.47 -4.72
N PRO A 82 -7.73 27.97 -5.56
CA PRO A 82 -7.03 29.20 -5.26
C PRO A 82 -8.07 30.30 -5.00
N THR A 83 -8.05 30.88 -3.80
CA THR A 83 -8.85 32.07 -3.50
C THR A 83 -8.38 33.21 -4.41
N PRO A 84 -9.31 33.99 -4.99
CA PRO A 84 -9.00 35.03 -5.97
C PRO A 84 -8.07 36.12 -5.43
#